data_AF-A0A7Y2JG57-F1
#
_entry.id   AF-A0A7Y2JG57-F1
#
_cell.length_a   1.000
_cell.length_b   1.000
_cell.length_c   1.000
_cell.angle_alpha   90.00
_cell.angle_beta   90.00
_cell.angle_gamma   90.00
#
_symmetry.space_group_name_H-M   'P 1'
#
loop_
_entity.id
_entity.type
_entity.pdbx_description
1 polymer ?
#
loop_
_entity_poly.entity_id
_entity_poly.type
_entity_poly.pdbx_seq_one_letter_code
_entity_poly.pdbx_strand_id
1 'polypeptide(L)'
;MKSLFRPRSLLAAFATLFLLHLGYLYFKVGSGLARDAWDVPSILYGRPAVIRTGDLVENLKLPERLARLSYQKVSGVPAKPGTWSREANRIRIHTRGFQAGDVSRPDVRIDIGITEGRVATLETSSGSFPDELVLEPEEITRILGPKMESRRMVPLTAVPKHLQDAVLAAEDSRFYSHFGIDFIGVMRALKVNLRRMRIVQGGSTITQQLAKNFFLTPRKSLWRKLREAELAVLLELRFSKEEILEAYLNKIYFGQEGPRGIYGVEDAADFYFSKGVGDLTLEEAALLTGIIRSPHRYSPLRMAAAARNRRNWVLSRMASLGMISKEEEHKASITPLRMNPRHFPVQIAENYVDYLERMAEETLGPEQLSRTGYRFYTSLDLVHQTAAEKAVAEGLAELGEKKGSPEAEEDPLQAALVAVDPATGEL
;
A
#
# COMPACT_ATOMS: atom_id res chain seq x y z
N MET A 1 -16.69 5.62 -66.56
CA MET A 1 -16.58 5.44 -65.08
C MET A 1 -16.06 4.04 -64.74
N LYS A 2 -14.78 3.73 -65.03
CA LYS A 2 -14.16 2.44 -64.67
C LYS A 2 -13.17 2.63 -63.51
N SER A 3 -13.46 1.95 -62.40
CA SER A 3 -12.52 1.47 -61.38
C SER A 3 -11.67 2.54 -60.65
N LEU A 4 -12.28 3.27 -59.72
CA LEU A 4 -11.55 3.95 -58.63
C LEU A 4 -11.07 2.97 -57.53
N PHE A 5 -11.49 1.70 -57.60
CA PHE A 5 -11.09 0.66 -56.66
C PHE A 5 -10.21 -0.38 -57.35
N ARG A 6 -8.91 -0.08 -57.46
CA ARG A 6 -7.91 -1.12 -57.76
C ARG A 6 -7.49 -1.75 -56.43
N PRO A 7 -7.36 -3.08 -56.32
CA PRO A 7 -7.04 -3.76 -55.06
C PRO A 7 -5.73 -3.26 -54.41
N ARG A 8 -4.79 -2.72 -55.19
CA ARG A 8 -3.56 -2.09 -54.69
C ARG A 8 -3.77 -0.75 -53.98
N SER A 9 -4.74 0.08 -54.40
CA SER A 9 -5.05 1.35 -53.72
C SER A 9 -5.78 1.11 -52.39
N LEU A 10 -6.60 0.07 -52.32
CA LEU A 10 -7.21 -0.39 -51.07
C LEU A 10 -6.18 -0.90 -50.05
N LEU A 11 -5.21 -1.71 -50.51
CA LEU A 11 -4.15 -2.22 -49.63
C LEU A 11 -3.28 -1.09 -49.08
N ALA A 12 -2.92 -0.11 -49.91
CA ALA A 12 -2.15 1.07 -49.50
C ALA A 12 -2.92 1.96 -48.51
N ALA A 13 -4.22 2.17 -48.74
CA ALA A 13 -5.08 2.92 -47.82
C ALA A 13 -5.20 2.20 -46.47
N PHE A 14 -5.37 0.87 -46.47
CA PHE A 14 -5.41 0.06 -45.25
C PHE A 14 -4.08 0.10 -44.49
N ALA A 15 -2.94 -0.04 -45.18
CA ALA A 15 -1.62 0.07 -44.57
C ALA A 15 -1.39 1.47 -43.96
N THR A 16 -1.81 2.53 -44.64
CA THR A 16 -1.71 3.90 -44.14
C THR A 16 -2.55 4.11 -42.88
N LEU A 17 -3.82 3.66 -42.90
CA LEU A 17 -4.70 3.70 -41.72
C LEU A 17 -4.15 2.88 -40.56
N PHE A 18 -3.56 1.72 -40.83
CA PHE A 18 -2.93 0.87 -39.81
C PHE A 18 -1.70 1.55 -39.20
N LEU A 19 -0.84 2.18 -40.01
CA LEU A 19 0.30 2.95 -39.51
C LEU A 19 -0.14 4.17 -38.69
N LEU A 20 -1.16 4.90 -39.13
CA LEU A 20 -1.75 6.00 -38.35
C LEU A 20 -2.33 5.50 -37.02
N HIS A 21 -2.98 4.33 -37.02
CA HIS A 21 -3.47 3.69 -35.81
C HIS A 21 -2.34 3.34 -34.84
N LEU A 22 -1.27 2.71 -35.33
CA LEU A 22 -0.08 2.40 -34.53
C LEU A 22 0.60 3.66 -33.99
N GLY A 23 0.72 4.72 -34.81
CA GLY A 23 1.27 6.01 -34.38
C GLY A 23 0.43 6.65 -33.27
N TYR A 24 -0.90 6.64 -33.42
CA TYR A 24 -1.82 7.09 -32.38
C TYR A 24 -1.69 6.27 -31.08
N LEU A 25 -1.64 4.93 -31.19
CA LEU A 25 -1.46 4.06 -30.03
C LEU A 25 -0.10 4.26 -29.36
N TYR A 26 0.98 4.42 -30.12
CA TYR A 26 2.32 4.68 -29.61
C TYR A 26 2.38 5.99 -28.81
N PHE A 27 1.74 7.05 -29.32
CA PHE A 27 1.62 8.32 -28.59
C PHE A 27 0.77 8.16 -27.33
N LYS A 28 -0.38 7.48 -27.45
CA LYS A 28 -1.29 7.22 -26.32
C LYS A 28 -0.59 6.44 -25.20
N VAL A 29 0.15 5.37 -25.53
CA VAL A 29 0.91 4.56 -24.57
C VAL A 29 1.93 5.42 -23.83
N GLY A 30 2.67 6.27 -24.56
CA GLY A 30 3.62 7.20 -23.97
C GLY A 30 3.00 8.17 -22.97
N SER A 31 1.88 8.78 -23.35
CA SER A 31 1.16 9.72 -22.48
C SER A 31 0.50 9.05 -21.27
N GLY A 32 0.07 7.80 -21.41
CA GLY A 32 -0.65 7.08 -20.34
C GLY A 32 0.26 6.65 -19.19
N LEU A 33 1.46 6.14 -19.49
CA LEU A 33 2.42 5.77 -18.45
C LEU A 33 2.88 7.01 -17.66
N ALA A 34 3.15 8.11 -18.37
CA ALA A 34 3.57 9.37 -17.77
C ALA A 34 2.48 10.04 -16.93
N ARG A 35 1.19 9.91 -17.26
CA ARG A 35 0.08 10.50 -16.47
C ARG A 35 -0.24 9.72 -15.20
N ASP A 36 -0.27 8.39 -15.28
CA ASP A 36 -0.60 7.56 -14.11
C ASP A 36 0.56 7.48 -13.10
N ALA A 37 1.79 7.84 -13.52
CA ALA A 37 2.97 8.00 -12.68
C ALA A 37 2.87 9.20 -11.69
N TRP A 38 1.78 9.96 -11.71
CA TRP A 38 1.57 11.07 -10.78
C TRP A 38 0.27 10.97 -9.99
N ASP A 39 -0.48 9.86 -10.01
CA ASP A 39 -1.67 9.69 -9.14
C ASP A 39 -1.20 9.22 -7.73
N VAL A 40 -0.61 10.13 -6.94
CA VAL A 40 -0.22 9.88 -5.54
C VAL A 40 -1.30 10.44 -4.61
N PRO A 41 -1.89 9.64 -3.71
CA PRO A 41 -2.93 10.12 -2.83
C PRO A 41 -2.35 11.10 -1.81
N SER A 42 -3.13 12.11 -1.46
CA SER A 42 -2.78 12.94 -0.31
C SER A 42 -3.07 12.19 0.98
N ILE A 43 -2.29 12.45 2.02
CA ILE A 43 -2.38 11.78 3.30
C ILE A 43 -2.69 12.81 4.38
N LEU A 44 -3.69 12.50 5.21
CA LEU A 44 -4.06 13.28 6.36
C LEU A 44 -3.48 12.64 7.63
N TYR A 45 -2.65 13.41 8.33
CA TYR A 45 -2.03 13.02 9.58
C TYR A 45 -2.62 13.80 10.75
N GLY A 46 -2.73 13.14 11.90
CA GLY A 46 -3.03 13.77 13.18
C GLY A 46 -1.83 14.53 13.72
N ARG A 47 -2.00 15.10 14.91
CA ARG A 47 -0.89 15.73 15.62
C ARG A 47 0.16 14.68 16.02
N PRO A 48 1.46 15.01 15.98
CA PRO A 48 2.48 14.19 16.61
C PRO A 48 2.19 14.03 18.12
N ALA A 49 2.27 12.81 18.62
CA ALA A 49 2.10 12.56 20.05
C ALA A 49 3.38 12.97 20.79
N VAL A 50 3.24 13.84 21.78
CA VAL A 50 4.35 14.32 22.61
C VAL A 50 4.23 13.75 24.01
N ILE A 51 5.30 13.16 24.51
CA ILE A 51 5.40 12.52 25.82
C ILE A 51 6.44 13.28 26.62
N ARG A 52 6.08 13.74 27.81
CA ARG A 52 6.92 14.55 28.68
C ARG A 52 7.03 13.92 30.06
N THR A 53 8.09 14.28 30.77
CA THR A 53 8.21 13.98 32.20
C THR A 53 7.03 14.58 32.96
N GLY A 54 6.40 13.78 33.82
CA GLY A 54 5.20 14.15 34.59
C GLY A 54 3.89 13.67 33.99
N ASP A 55 3.85 13.29 32.71
CA ASP A 55 2.63 12.83 32.04
C ASP A 55 2.06 11.56 32.70
N LEU A 56 0.73 11.48 32.81
CA LEU A 56 0.04 10.27 33.23
C LEU A 56 0.08 9.23 32.11
N VAL A 57 0.73 8.10 32.37
CA VAL A 57 0.95 7.04 31.35
C VAL A 57 -0.37 6.50 30.80
N GLU A 58 -1.42 6.46 31.62
CA GLU A 58 -2.73 5.98 31.21
C GLU A 58 -3.42 6.90 30.18
N ASN A 59 -3.18 8.21 30.25
CA ASN A 59 -3.77 9.20 29.33
C ASN A 59 -3.05 9.19 27.97
N LEU A 60 -1.79 8.79 27.94
CA LEU A 60 -1.02 8.73 26.71
C LEU A 60 -1.54 7.65 25.73
N LYS A 61 -2.21 6.61 26.24
CA LYS A 61 -2.69 5.44 25.45
C LYS A 61 -1.63 4.92 24.49
N LEU A 62 -0.39 4.78 24.99
CA LEU A 62 0.77 4.40 24.18
C LEU A 62 0.59 3.07 23.44
N PRO A 63 0.05 1.99 24.04
CA PRO A 63 -0.20 0.75 23.31
C PRO A 63 -1.08 0.95 22.07
N GLU A 64 -2.14 1.75 22.19
CA GLU A 64 -3.09 2.04 21.12
C GLU A 64 -2.45 2.90 20.02
N ARG A 65 -1.71 3.95 20.39
CA ARG A 65 -0.96 4.80 19.45
C ARG A 65 0.10 4.00 18.71
N LEU A 66 0.90 3.22 19.43
CA LEU A 66 1.94 2.38 18.85
C LEU A 66 1.35 1.32 17.92
N ALA A 67 0.15 0.78 18.24
CA ALA A 67 -0.56 -0.12 17.34
C ALA A 67 -0.99 0.58 16.03
N ARG A 68 -1.53 1.80 16.08
CA ARG A 68 -1.89 2.59 14.88
C ARG A 68 -0.66 2.99 14.06
N LEU A 69 0.45 3.29 14.73
CA LEU A 69 1.77 3.48 14.10
C LEU A 69 2.44 2.16 13.68
N SER A 70 1.76 1.03 13.89
CA SER A 70 2.20 -0.31 13.50
C SER A 70 3.58 -0.70 14.07
N TYR A 71 3.82 -0.31 15.31
CA TYR A 71 4.97 -0.76 16.10
C TYR A 71 4.74 -2.19 16.61
N GLN A 72 5.77 -3.02 16.50
CA GLN A 72 5.72 -4.41 16.93
C GLN A 72 6.12 -4.54 18.40
N LYS A 73 5.28 -5.21 19.20
CA LYS A 73 5.61 -5.54 20.58
C LYS A 73 6.60 -6.70 20.61
N VAL A 74 7.72 -6.55 21.31
CA VAL A 74 8.77 -7.58 21.45
C VAL A 74 9.00 -7.95 22.91
N SER A 75 9.56 -9.14 23.14
CA SER A 75 10.08 -9.54 24.45
C SER A 75 11.51 -9.01 24.63
N GLY A 76 11.72 -8.14 25.62
CA GLY A 76 13.04 -7.58 25.94
C GLY A 76 13.33 -6.22 25.29
N VAL A 77 14.60 -5.98 24.93
CA VAL A 77 15.04 -4.68 24.42
C VAL A 77 14.64 -4.50 22.94
N PRO A 78 13.96 -3.41 22.57
CA PRO A 78 13.60 -3.14 21.17
C PRO A 78 14.84 -2.80 20.32
N ALA A 79 15.42 -3.79 19.67
CA ALA A 79 16.67 -3.64 18.92
C ALA A 79 16.49 -2.97 17.55
N LYS A 80 15.30 -3.01 16.97
CA LYS A 80 15.01 -2.48 15.62
C LYS A 80 14.04 -1.30 15.68
N PRO A 81 14.19 -0.29 14.80
CA PRO A 81 13.19 0.76 14.64
C PRO A 81 11.78 0.19 14.43
N GLY A 82 10.77 0.83 15.02
CA GLY A 82 9.39 0.37 14.96
C GLY A 82 9.06 -0.80 15.89
N THR A 83 9.86 -1.02 16.93
CA THR A 83 9.59 -2.04 17.95
C THR A 83 9.48 -1.42 19.33
N TRP A 84 8.71 -2.06 20.22
CA TRP A 84 8.52 -1.60 21.59
C TRP A 84 8.34 -2.76 22.57
N SER A 85 8.57 -2.50 23.85
CA SER A 85 8.29 -3.44 24.92
C SER A 85 7.81 -2.72 26.17
N ARG A 86 7.18 -3.47 27.07
CA ARG A 86 6.63 -2.94 28.32
C ARG A 86 6.91 -3.90 29.46
N GLU A 87 7.42 -3.33 30.55
CA GLU A 87 7.56 -3.91 31.87
C GLU A 87 6.68 -3.11 32.86
N ALA A 88 6.63 -3.50 34.14
CA ALA A 88 5.76 -2.85 35.13
C ALA A 88 6.05 -1.35 35.29
N ASN A 89 7.33 -0.99 35.43
CA ASN A 89 7.77 0.38 35.70
C ASN A 89 8.56 1.00 34.53
N ARG A 90 8.42 0.43 33.32
CA ARG A 90 9.20 0.87 32.16
C ARG A 90 8.52 0.55 30.85
N ILE A 91 8.56 1.48 29.90
CA ILE A 91 8.23 1.24 28.49
C ILE A 91 9.48 1.53 27.68
N ARG A 92 9.87 0.64 26.77
CA ARG A 92 10.97 0.89 25.84
C ARG A 92 10.43 1.00 24.43
N ILE A 93 10.88 2.00 23.69
CA ILE A 93 10.47 2.24 22.30
C ILE A 93 11.72 2.47 21.47
N HIS A 94 11.77 1.90 20.27
CA HIS A 94 12.75 2.27 19.25
C HIS A 94 12.00 2.92 18.10
N THR A 95 12.08 4.25 18.01
CA THR A 95 11.34 5.02 17.01
C THR A 95 11.87 4.79 15.59
N ARG A 96 11.09 5.12 14.54
CA ARG A 96 11.54 4.99 13.15
C ARG A 96 12.26 6.22 12.61
N GLY A 97 12.20 7.32 13.35
CA GLY A 97 12.54 8.63 12.84
C GLY A 97 11.52 9.10 11.79
N PHE A 98 11.33 10.41 11.68
CA PHE A 98 10.38 10.96 10.72
C PHE A 98 10.71 12.39 10.34
N GLN A 99 10.15 12.82 9.21
CA GLN A 99 10.09 14.19 8.78
C GLN A 99 8.62 14.57 8.55
N ALA A 100 8.12 15.56 9.29
CA ALA A 100 6.77 16.07 9.21
C ALA A 100 6.80 17.60 9.11
N GLY A 101 6.63 18.12 7.90
CA GLY A 101 6.90 19.54 7.62
C GLY A 101 8.33 19.91 8.01
N ASP A 102 8.47 20.91 8.86
CA ASP A 102 9.77 21.38 9.37
C ASP A 102 10.30 20.55 10.56
N VAL A 103 9.49 19.64 11.11
CA VAL A 103 9.88 18.77 12.22
C VAL A 103 10.63 17.56 11.67
N SER A 104 11.91 17.43 12.03
CA SER A 104 12.70 16.22 11.79
C SER A 104 13.13 15.59 13.11
N ARG A 105 12.97 14.27 13.20
CA ARG A 105 13.39 13.46 14.34
C ARG A 105 14.13 12.22 13.83
N PRO A 106 15.35 11.92 14.33
CA PRO A 106 16.03 10.68 13.99
C PRO A 106 15.36 9.48 14.65
N ASP A 107 15.70 8.27 14.20
CA ASP A 107 15.37 7.08 14.97
C ASP A 107 16.14 7.11 16.30
N VAL A 108 15.47 6.73 17.38
CA VAL A 108 16.06 6.67 18.71
C VAL A 108 15.44 5.56 19.51
N ARG A 109 16.29 4.79 20.20
CA ARG A 109 15.84 3.90 21.27
C ARG A 109 15.80 4.67 22.58
N ILE A 110 14.63 4.67 23.20
CA ILE A 110 14.33 5.41 24.42
C ILE A 110 13.63 4.52 25.46
N ASP A 111 14.08 4.66 26.70
CA ASP A 111 13.51 4.05 27.89
C ASP A 111 12.70 5.11 28.64
N ILE A 112 11.40 4.83 28.80
CA ILE A 112 10.44 5.64 29.55
C ILE A 112 10.31 5.01 30.94
N GLY A 113 10.93 5.62 31.95
CA GLY A 113 10.80 5.22 33.35
C GLY A 113 9.43 5.64 33.91
N ILE A 114 8.79 4.75 34.67
CA ILE A 114 7.45 5.00 35.24
C ILE A 114 7.54 4.93 36.77
N THR A 115 7.00 5.94 37.44
CA THR A 115 6.84 5.98 38.91
C THR A 115 5.46 6.53 39.22
N GLU A 116 4.71 5.84 40.09
CA GLU A 116 3.34 6.23 40.48
C GLU A 116 2.40 6.50 39.28
N GLY A 117 2.54 5.69 38.22
CA GLY A 117 1.74 5.83 37.00
C GLY A 117 2.10 7.01 36.10
N ARG A 118 3.15 7.77 36.43
CA ARG A 118 3.64 8.92 35.65
C ARG A 118 4.96 8.62 34.96
N VAL A 119 5.21 9.32 33.87
CA VAL A 119 6.53 9.35 33.22
C VAL A 119 7.51 10.04 34.16
N ALA A 120 8.45 9.28 34.71
CA ALA A 120 9.47 9.77 35.64
C ALA A 120 10.75 10.17 34.92
N THR A 121 11.15 9.39 33.90
CA THR A 121 12.35 9.66 33.11
C THR A 121 12.14 9.32 31.65
N LEU A 122 12.83 10.05 30.78
CA LEU A 122 13.04 9.73 29.38
C LEU A 122 14.56 9.60 29.20
N GLU A 123 15.04 8.40 28.87
CA GLU A 123 16.48 8.13 28.73
C GLU A 123 16.75 7.48 27.38
N THR A 124 17.61 8.08 26.55
CA THR A 124 17.98 7.50 25.27
C THR A 124 19.09 6.46 25.44
N SER A 125 19.22 5.58 24.44
CA SER A 125 20.33 4.62 24.38
C SER A 125 21.74 5.25 24.35
N SER A 126 21.84 6.55 24.08
CA SER A 126 23.10 7.32 24.15
C SER A 126 23.42 7.85 25.55
N GLY A 127 22.52 7.66 26.51
CA GLY A 127 22.62 8.21 27.87
C GLY A 127 22.13 9.66 28.01
N SER A 128 21.45 10.22 27.00
CA SER A 128 20.83 11.55 27.07
C SER A 128 19.42 11.50 27.66
N PHE A 129 19.02 12.59 28.33
CA PHE A 129 17.71 12.73 28.97
C PHE A 129 16.91 13.86 28.32
N PRO A 130 16.19 13.60 27.23
CA PRO A 130 15.41 14.63 26.55
C PRO A 130 14.21 15.08 27.38
N ASP A 131 13.83 16.35 27.24
CA ASP A 131 12.64 16.92 27.90
C ASP A 131 11.33 16.31 27.38
N GLU A 132 11.32 15.90 26.11
CA GLU A 132 10.18 15.28 25.46
C GLU A 132 10.57 14.20 24.45
N LEU A 133 9.68 13.23 24.27
CA LEU A 133 9.68 12.26 23.19
C LEU A 133 8.52 12.58 22.25
N VAL A 134 8.82 12.79 20.97
CA VAL A 134 7.82 13.00 19.93
C VAL A 134 7.72 11.73 19.09
N LEU A 135 6.54 11.12 19.06
CA LEU A 135 6.24 10.00 18.16
C LEU A 135 5.84 10.52 16.77
N GLU A 136 5.98 9.66 15.77
CA GLU A 136 5.50 9.96 14.42
C GLU A 136 4.01 10.31 14.45
N PRO A 137 3.55 11.25 13.61
CA PRO A 137 2.13 11.56 13.53
C PRO A 137 1.34 10.37 12.99
N GLU A 138 0.19 10.13 13.60
CA GLU A 138 -0.69 9.01 13.25
C GLU A 138 -1.43 9.33 11.94
N GLU A 139 -1.43 8.39 10.99
CA GLU A 139 -2.19 8.54 9.75
C GLU A 139 -3.69 8.40 10.03
N ILE A 140 -4.47 9.45 9.73
CA ILE A 140 -5.93 9.47 9.90
C ILE A 140 -6.58 8.81 8.70
N THR A 141 -6.33 9.35 7.51
CA THR A 141 -6.90 8.85 6.25
C THR A 141 -6.01 9.20 5.06
N ARG A 142 -6.29 8.59 3.90
CA ARG A 142 -5.76 8.98 2.60
C ARG A 142 -6.89 9.54 1.75
N ILE A 143 -6.68 10.72 1.18
CA ILE A 143 -7.61 11.31 0.21
C ILE A 143 -7.30 10.69 -1.14
N LEU A 144 -8.19 9.81 -1.58
CA LEU A 144 -8.03 9.02 -2.79
C LEU A 144 -8.70 9.70 -3.98
N GLY A 145 -8.08 9.59 -5.15
CA GLY A 145 -8.73 9.98 -6.40
C GLY A 145 -9.87 9.04 -6.81
N PRO A 146 -10.58 9.34 -7.90
CA PRO A 146 -11.78 8.62 -8.34
C PRO A 146 -11.55 7.12 -8.62
N LYS A 147 -10.31 6.68 -8.79
CA LYS A 147 -9.96 5.26 -8.97
C LYS A 147 -9.85 4.49 -7.64
N MET A 148 -9.87 5.17 -6.49
CA MET A 148 -9.68 4.59 -5.15
C MET A 148 -8.38 3.78 -5.02
N GLU A 149 -7.33 4.24 -5.69
CA GLU A 149 -6.01 3.62 -5.69
C GLU A 149 -5.06 4.42 -4.80
N SER A 150 -4.39 3.76 -3.86
CA SER A 150 -3.29 4.35 -3.09
C SER A 150 -1.97 3.87 -3.69
N ARG A 151 -1.07 4.81 -4.01
CA ARG A 151 0.25 4.51 -4.61
C ARG A 151 1.35 5.39 -4.04
N ARG A 152 2.35 4.78 -3.41
CA ARG A 152 3.68 5.37 -3.17
C ARG A 152 4.65 4.82 -4.20
N MET A 153 5.20 5.70 -5.04
CA MET A 153 6.13 5.28 -6.09
C MET A 153 7.53 5.11 -5.53
N VAL A 154 8.16 4.02 -5.94
CA VAL A 154 9.54 3.71 -5.60
C VAL A 154 10.31 3.44 -6.89
N PRO A 155 11.52 4.01 -7.04
CA PRO A 155 12.38 3.66 -8.17
C PRO A 155 12.79 2.20 -8.06
N LEU A 156 13.04 1.55 -9.20
CA LEU A 156 13.43 0.13 -9.25
C LEU A 156 14.69 -0.15 -8.42
N THR A 157 15.58 0.83 -8.31
CA THR A 157 16.81 0.76 -7.51
C THR A 157 16.55 0.65 -6.00
N ALA A 158 15.41 1.12 -5.51
CA ALA A 158 15.00 0.97 -4.11
C ALA A 158 14.32 -0.40 -3.86
N VAL A 159 13.87 -1.08 -4.91
CA VAL A 159 13.27 -2.42 -4.80
C VAL A 159 14.38 -3.46 -4.68
N PRO A 160 14.40 -4.30 -3.63
CA PRO A 160 15.48 -5.24 -3.42
C PRO A 160 15.51 -6.32 -4.52
N LYS A 161 16.72 -6.72 -4.91
CA LYS A 161 16.94 -7.67 -6.02
C LYS A 161 16.15 -8.97 -5.87
N HIS A 162 16.06 -9.50 -4.66
CA HIS A 162 15.33 -10.75 -4.41
C HIS A 162 13.81 -10.61 -4.66
N LEU A 163 13.22 -9.41 -4.51
CA LEU A 163 11.83 -9.15 -4.88
C LEU A 163 11.67 -9.05 -6.40
N GLN A 164 12.58 -8.34 -7.07
CA GLN A 164 12.60 -8.30 -8.53
C GLN A 164 12.70 -9.73 -9.11
N ASP A 165 13.66 -10.51 -8.63
CA ASP A 165 13.90 -11.90 -9.05
C ASP A 165 12.70 -12.81 -8.73
N ALA A 166 12.02 -12.62 -7.58
CA ALA A 166 10.82 -13.36 -7.24
C ALA A 166 9.70 -13.11 -8.27
N VAL A 167 9.41 -11.84 -8.57
CA VAL A 167 8.40 -11.45 -9.56
C VAL A 167 8.73 -12.00 -10.94
N LEU A 168 9.98 -11.87 -11.38
CA LEU A 168 10.44 -12.44 -12.65
C LEU A 168 10.28 -13.97 -12.66
N ALA A 169 10.72 -14.67 -11.61
CA ALA A 169 10.62 -16.13 -11.53
C ALA A 169 9.17 -16.63 -11.64
N ALA A 170 8.24 -15.93 -10.98
CA ALA A 170 6.84 -16.32 -10.86
C ALA A 170 5.98 -15.92 -12.07
N GLU A 171 6.17 -14.70 -12.59
CA GLU A 171 5.31 -14.11 -13.61
C GLU A 171 5.94 -14.20 -15.02
N ASP A 172 7.24 -13.96 -15.17
CA ASP A 172 7.89 -13.89 -16.48
C ASP A 172 9.41 -14.16 -16.44
N SER A 173 9.80 -15.42 -16.30
CA SER A 173 11.21 -15.81 -16.10
C SER A 173 12.14 -15.50 -17.29
N ARG A 174 11.59 -15.08 -18.44
CA ARG A 174 12.35 -14.72 -19.63
C ARG A 174 12.14 -13.27 -20.03
N PHE A 175 11.69 -12.44 -19.10
CA PHE A 175 11.33 -11.03 -19.31
C PHE A 175 12.37 -10.28 -20.14
N TYR A 176 13.66 -10.39 -19.79
CA TYR A 176 14.74 -9.70 -20.51
C TYR A 176 15.10 -10.31 -21.88
N SER A 177 14.54 -11.46 -22.26
CA SER A 177 14.90 -12.20 -23.47
C SER A 177 13.83 -12.19 -24.56
N HIS A 178 12.65 -11.63 -24.30
CA HIS A 178 11.57 -11.53 -25.27
C HIS A 178 11.15 -10.08 -25.49
N PHE A 179 10.36 -9.83 -26.55
CA PHE A 179 9.89 -8.51 -26.91
C PHE A 179 8.36 -8.43 -26.89
N GLY A 180 7.80 -7.98 -25.77
CA GLY A 180 6.37 -7.84 -25.50
C GLY A 180 5.62 -9.16 -25.28
N ILE A 181 5.91 -10.16 -26.11
CA ILE A 181 5.25 -11.47 -26.11
C ILE A 181 6.29 -12.58 -25.99
N ASP A 182 6.11 -13.45 -25.00
CA ASP A 182 6.93 -14.66 -24.85
C ASP A 182 6.33 -15.84 -25.65
N PHE A 183 6.67 -15.96 -26.95
CA PHE A 183 6.19 -17.08 -27.77
C PHE A 183 6.63 -18.47 -27.23
N ILE A 184 7.88 -18.59 -26.76
CA ILE A 184 8.40 -19.87 -26.23
C ILE A 184 7.73 -20.20 -24.89
N GLY A 185 7.49 -19.19 -24.05
CA GLY A 185 6.76 -19.30 -22.80
C GLY A 185 5.30 -19.67 -23.01
N VAL A 186 4.63 -19.09 -24.00
CA VAL A 186 3.26 -19.45 -24.40
C VAL A 186 3.20 -20.91 -24.85
N MET A 187 4.10 -21.35 -25.72
CA MET A 187 4.16 -22.75 -26.17
C MET A 187 4.46 -23.72 -25.04
N ARG A 188 5.37 -23.35 -24.12
CA ARG A 188 5.69 -24.13 -22.91
C ARG A 188 4.47 -24.26 -22.00
N ALA A 189 3.78 -23.15 -21.72
CA ALA A 189 2.59 -23.12 -20.88
C ALA A 189 1.46 -23.96 -21.48
N LEU A 190 1.25 -23.89 -22.80
CA LEU A 190 0.28 -24.71 -23.52
C LEU A 190 0.57 -26.20 -23.35
N LYS A 191 1.82 -26.64 -23.57
CA LYS A 191 2.23 -28.05 -23.39
C LYS A 191 1.98 -28.55 -21.97
N VAL A 192 2.31 -27.74 -20.95
CA VAL A 192 2.11 -28.10 -19.54
C VAL A 192 0.61 -28.17 -19.18
N ASN A 193 -0.17 -27.19 -19.65
CA ASN A 193 -1.61 -27.11 -19.36
C ASN A 193 -2.39 -28.26 -20.03
N LEU A 194 -2.02 -28.65 -21.26
CA LEU A 194 -2.57 -29.82 -21.95
C LEU A 194 -2.27 -31.11 -21.19
N ARG A 195 -1.01 -31.32 -20.77
CA ARG A 195 -0.62 -32.51 -20.00
C ARG A 195 -1.34 -32.62 -18.64
N ARG A 196 -1.63 -31.49 -18.00
CA ARG A 196 -2.29 -31.47 -16.68
C ARG A 196 -3.82 -31.33 -16.77
N MET A 197 -4.37 -31.24 -17.98
CA MET A 197 -5.81 -31.01 -18.25
C MET A 197 -6.42 -29.85 -17.45
N ARG A 198 -5.60 -28.87 -17.06
CA ARG A 198 -6.01 -27.67 -16.31
C ARG A 198 -4.99 -26.56 -16.49
N ILE A 199 -5.41 -25.32 -16.31
CA ILE A 199 -4.50 -24.15 -16.38
C ILE A 199 -3.63 -24.15 -15.12
N VAL A 200 -2.35 -24.52 -15.28
CA VAL A 200 -1.35 -24.53 -14.21
C VAL A 200 -0.38 -23.37 -14.35
N GLN A 201 0.04 -23.08 -15.59
CA GLN A 201 0.98 -22.01 -15.94
C GLN A 201 0.30 -20.95 -16.79
N GLY A 202 0.52 -19.67 -16.43
CA GLY A 202 0.12 -18.53 -17.25
C GLY A 202 1.07 -18.34 -18.42
N GLY A 203 0.56 -17.84 -19.55
CA GLY A 203 1.37 -17.48 -20.73
C GLY A 203 1.43 -15.97 -20.97
N SER A 204 1.03 -15.14 -20.01
CA SER A 204 1.09 -13.68 -20.17
C SER A 204 2.41 -13.14 -19.65
N THR A 205 3.01 -12.19 -20.38
CA THR A 205 4.25 -11.50 -19.98
C THR A 205 3.95 -10.38 -18.99
N ILE A 206 4.97 -9.91 -18.27
CA ILE A 206 4.84 -8.72 -17.40
C ILE A 206 4.32 -7.53 -18.21
N THR A 207 4.85 -7.30 -19.41
CA THR A 207 4.44 -6.19 -20.28
C THR A 207 2.99 -6.31 -20.74
N GLN A 208 2.50 -7.52 -21.04
CA GLN A 208 1.07 -7.74 -21.32
C GLN A 208 0.19 -7.46 -20.11
N GLN A 209 0.65 -7.85 -18.91
CA GLN A 209 -0.07 -7.54 -17.68
C GLN A 209 -0.10 -6.04 -17.39
N LEU A 210 1.00 -5.33 -17.63
CA LEU A 210 1.10 -3.88 -17.55
C LEU A 210 0.11 -3.21 -18.52
N ALA A 211 0.13 -3.61 -19.80
CA ALA A 211 -0.78 -3.09 -20.81
C ALA A 211 -2.26 -3.29 -20.43
N LYS A 212 -2.59 -4.47 -19.92
CA LYS A 212 -3.93 -4.81 -19.41
C LYS A 212 -4.36 -3.88 -18.27
N ASN A 213 -3.48 -3.62 -17.31
CA ASN A 213 -3.79 -2.85 -16.11
C ASN A 213 -3.87 -1.33 -16.37
N PHE A 214 -3.13 -0.80 -17.36
CA PHE A 214 -3.10 0.63 -17.66
C PHE A 214 -4.15 1.07 -18.70
N PHE A 215 -4.40 0.27 -19.74
CA PHE A 215 -5.06 0.77 -20.95
C PHE A 215 -6.37 0.06 -21.31
N LEU A 216 -6.67 -1.08 -20.69
CA LEU A 216 -7.77 -1.95 -21.10
C LEU A 216 -8.79 -2.14 -19.98
N THR A 217 -10.04 -2.39 -20.39
CA THR A 217 -11.11 -2.69 -19.44
C THR A 217 -11.03 -4.14 -18.96
N PRO A 218 -11.65 -4.49 -17.81
CA PRO A 218 -11.57 -5.84 -17.24
C PRO A 218 -12.27 -6.95 -18.07
N ARG A 219 -13.03 -6.59 -19.12
CA ARG A 219 -13.89 -7.53 -19.87
C ARG A 219 -13.07 -8.62 -20.56
N LYS A 220 -13.20 -9.87 -20.12
CA LYS A 220 -12.47 -11.01 -20.71
C LYS A 220 -12.97 -11.31 -22.13
N SER A 221 -12.12 -11.10 -23.15
CA SER A 221 -12.37 -11.52 -24.53
C SER A 221 -11.05 -11.83 -25.25
N LEU A 222 -11.10 -12.65 -26.30
CA LEU A 222 -9.94 -12.91 -27.18
C LEU A 222 -9.46 -11.61 -27.84
N TRP A 223 -10.39 -10.74 -28.22
CA TRP A 223 -10.09 -9.42 -28.77
C TRP A 223 -9.29 -8.55 -27.79
N ARG A 224 -9.66 -8.54 -26.51
CA ARG A 224 -8.87 -7.85 -25.47
C ARG A 224 -7.46 -8.43 -25.38
N LYS A 225 -7.31 -9.76 -25.48
CA LYS A 225 -6.00 -10.41 -25.40
C LYS A 225 -5.08 -10.06 -26.59
N LEU A 226 -5.64 -9.88 -27.79
CA LEU A 226 -4.91 -9.37 -28.95
C LEU A 226 -4.45 -7.92 -28.74
N ARG A 227 -5.32 -7.08 -28.18
CA ARG A 227 -4.96 -5.69 -27.81
C ARG A 227 -3.87 -5.62 -26.72
N GLU A 228 -3.88 -6.53 -25.74
CA GLU A 228 -2.79 -6.64 -24.75
C GLU A 228 -1.45 -6.90 -25.44
N ALA A 229 -1.43 -7.80 -26.44
CA ALA A 229 -0.23 -8.14 -27.19
C ALA A 229 0.28 -6.96 -28.03
N GLU A 230 -0.60 -6.26 -28.74
CA GLU A 230 -0.25 -5.05 -29.52
C GLU A 230 0.32 -3.96 -28.62
N LEU A 231 -0.37 -3.63 -27.54
CA LEU A 231 0.08 -2.61 -26.58
C LEU A 231 1.37 -3.01 -25.87
N ALA A 232 1.58 -4.30 -25.59
CA ALA A 232 2.83 -4.78 -24.99
C ALA A 232 4.02 -4.54 -25.92
N VAL A 233 3.89 -4.84 -27.21
CA VAL A 233 4.95 -4.55 -28.20
C VAL A 233 5.23 -3.05 -28.28
N LEU A 234 4.19 -2.22 -28.30
CA LEU A 234 4.34 -0.76 -28.33
C LEU A 234 5.00 -0.20 -27.06
N LEU A 235 4.71 -0.78 -25.89
CA LEU A 235 5.37 -0.43 -24.63
C LEU A 235 6.88 -0.72 -24.71
N GLU A 236 7.28 -1.90 -25.18
CA GLU A 236 8.70 -2.26 -25.27
C GLU A 236 9.46 -1.55 -26.40
N LEU A 237 8.75 -1.02 -27.40
CA LEU A 237 9.34 -0.11 -28.39
C LEU A 237 9.66 1.27 -27.82
N ARG A 238 9.02 1.65 -26.71
CA ARG A 238 9.11 2.98 -26.14
C ARG A 238 9.91 3.04 -24.85
N PHE A 239 9.82 2.01 -24.03
CA PHE A 239 10.39 1.96 -22.69
C PHE A 239 11.36 0.79 -22.57
N SER A 240 12.42 1.00 -21.79
CA SER A 240 13.37 -0.04 -21.39
C SER A 240 12.69 -1.11 -20.54
N LYS A 241 13.35 -2.28 -20.41
CA LYS A 241 12.84 -3.38 -19.57
C LYS A 241 12.76 -2.97 -18.10
N GLU A 242 13.71 -2.15 -17.66
CA GLU A 242 13.81 -1.59 -16.33
C GLU A 242 12.63 -0.66 -16.03
N GLU A 243 12.33 0.29 -16.93
CA GLU A 243 11.16 1.17 -16.79
C GLU A 243 9.84 0.40 -16.78
N ILE A 244 9.72 -0.65 -17.59
CA ILE A 244 8.52 -1.51 -17.63
C ILE A 244 8.37 -2.28 -16.32
N LEU A 245 9.47 -2.84 -15.78
CA LEU A 245 9.45 -3.55 -14.51
C LEU A 245 9.12 -2.60 -13.35
N GLU A 246 9.73 -1.41 -13.34
CA GLU A 246 9.43 -0.35 -12.36
C GLU A 246 7.94 0.03 -12.38
N ALA A 247 7.40 0.34 -13.55
CA ALA A 247 5.98 0.69 -13.69
C ALA A 247 5.06 -0.47 -13.30
N TYR A 248 5.45 -1.71 -13.61
CA TYR A 248 4.70 -2.89 -13.20
C TYR A 248 4.66 -3.05 -11.68
N LEU A 249 5.82 -2.96 -11.02
CA LEU A 249 5.93 -3.09 -9.57
C LEU A 249 5.22 -1.97 -8.83
N ASN A 250 5.10 -0.78 -9.41
CA ASN A 250 4.36 0.34 -8.84
C ASN A 250 2.84 0.31 -9.13
N LYS A 251 2.38 -0.45 -10.13
CA LYS A 251 0.95 -0.50 -10.50
C LYS A 251 0.23 -1.78 -10.05
N ILE A 252 0.95 -2.87 -9.84
CA ILE A 252 0.29 -4.18 -9.65
C ILE A 252 -0.58 -4.19 -8.38
N TYR A 253 -1.77 -4.79 -8.49
CA TYR A 253 -2.75 -4.87 -7.41
C TYR A 253 -2.43 -6.02 -6.44
N PHE A 254 -2.34 -5.72 -5.15
CA PHE A 254 -2.03 -6.69 -4.09
C PHE A 254 -3.21 -7.02 -3.18
N GLY A 255 -4.29 -6.26 -3.20
CA GLY A 255 -5.47 -6.57 -2.39
C GLY A 255 -6.28 -5.36 -2.02
N GLN A 256 -7.33 -5.58 -1.24
CA GLN A 256 -8.25 -4.55 -0.78
C GLN A 256 -8.24 -4.50 0.75
N GLU A 257 -8.28 -3.30 1.29
CA GLU A 257 -8.60 -3.02 2.69
C GLU A 257 -9.78 -2.05 2.75
N GLY A 258 -10.96 -2.52 3.16
CA GLY A 258 -12.17 -1.70 3.16
C GLY A 258 -12.44 -1.08 1.78
N PRO A 259 -12.59 0.26 1.66
CA PRO A 259 -12.77 0.94 0.38
C PRO A 259 -11.45 1.17 -0.39
N ARG A 260 -10.29 0.92 0.21
CA ARG A 260 -8.96 1.20 -0.37
C ARG A 260 -8.36 -0.01 -1.09
N GLY A 261 -7.98 0.18 -2.35
CA GLY A 261 -7.15 -0.78 -3.07
C GLY A 261 -5.65 -0.56 -2.80
N ILE A 262 -4.94 -1.67 -2.56
CA ILE A 262 -3.50 -1.70 -2.31
C ILE A 262 -2.81 -1.99 -3.65
N TYR A 263 -2.10 -0.99 -4.16
CA TYR A 263 -1.40 -1.05 -5.44
C TYR A 263 0.07 -0.71 -5.26
N GLY A 264 0.93 -1.45 -5.96
CA GLY A 264 2.36 -1.23 -5.90
C GLY A 264 3.04 -1.93 -4.73
N VAL A 265 4.33 -2.23 -4.91
CA VAL A 265 5.13 -3.00 -3.94
C VAL A 265 5.40 -2.26 -2.65
N GLU A 266 5.54 -0.93 -2.69
CA GLU A 266 5.77 -0.11 -1.49
C GLU A 266 4.55 -0.11 -0.58
N ASP A 267 3.36 0.16 -1.13
CA ASP A 267 2.13 0.10 -0.34
C ASP A 267 1.79 -1.31 0.11
N ALA A 268 2.15 -2.34 -0.67
CA ALA A 268 1.99 -3.72 -0.23
C ALA A 268 2.97 -4.10 0.91
N ALA A 269 4.22 -3.66 0.84
CA ALA A 269 5.22 -3.89 1.88
C ALA A 269 4.80 -3.24 3.20
N ASP A 270 4.37 -1.98 3.14
CA ASP A 270 3.87 -1.26 4.30
C ASP A 270 2.58 -1.89 4.81
N PHE A 271 1.62 -2.19 3.94
CA PHE A 271 0.35 -2.77 4.35
C PHE A 271 0.52 -4.14 5.01
N TYR A 272 1.28 -5.09 4.43
CA TYR A 272 1.35 -6.46 4.96
C TYR A 272 2.38 -6.62 6.08
N PHE A 273 3.44 -5.80 6.12
CA PHE A 273 4.58 -6.00 7.02
C PHE A 273 4.97 -4.76 7.83
N SER A 274 4.39 -3.59 7.57
CA SER A 274 4.79 -2.30 8.17
C SER A 274 6.27 -1.97 7.92
N LYS A 275 6.73 -2.22 6.69
CA LYS A 275 8.11 -2.02 6.23
C LYS A 275 8.12 -1.26 4.92
N GLY A 276 9.20 -0.53 4.66
CA GLY A 276 9.51 -0.09 3.29
C GLY A 276 9.87 -1.28 2.41
N VAL A 277 9.68 -1.15 1.10
CA VAL A 277 9.98 -2.24 0.15
C VAL A 277 11.43 -2.73 0.24
N GLY A 278 12.37 -1.82 0.57
CA GLY A 278 13.80 -2.11 0.73
C GLY A 278 14.13 -3.06 1.88
N ASP A 279 13.27 -3.14 2.90
CA ASP A 279 13.49 -3.93 4.12
C ASP A 279 12.81 -5.30 4.07
N LEU A 280 12.20 -5.65 2.93
CA LEU A 280 11.57 -6.95 2.75
C LEU A 280 12.62 -8.06 2.81
N THR A 281 12.26 -9.15 3.49
CA THR A 281 13.05 -10.39 3.45
C THR A 281 12.66 -11.24 2.24
N LEU A 282 13.48 -12.24 1.92
CA LEU A 282 13.24 -13.17 0.80
C LEU A 282 11.86 -13.85 0.89
N GLU A 283 11.47 -14.33 2.07
CA GLU A 283 10.18 -14.97 2.29
C GLU A 283 8.99 -14.01 2.20
N GLU A 284 9.17 -12.74 2.59
CA GLU A 284 8.16 -11.67 2.48
C GLU A 284 7.98 -11.25 1.02
N ALA A 285 9.08 -11.09 0.28
CA ALA A 285 9.07 -10.80 -1.16
C ALA A 285 8.41 -11.93 -1.98
N ALA A 286 8.73 -13.19 -1.65
CA ALA A 286 8.08 -14.35 -2.26
C ALA A 286 6.58 -14.43 -1.91
N LEU A 287 6.19 -13.98 -0.71
CA LEU A 287 4.79 -13.91 -0.31
C LEU A 287 4.04 -12.87 -1.14
N LEU A 288 4.54 -11.62 -1.21
CA LEU A 288 3.94 -10.56 -2.04
C LEU A 288 3.83 -10.99 -3.50
N THR A 289 4.90 -11.55 -4.05
CA THR A 289 4.89 -12.10 -5.41
C THR A 289 3.80 -13.16 -5.59
N GLY A 290 3.61 -14.02 -4.58
CA GLY A 290 2.56 -15.03 -4.59
C GLY A 290 1.15 -14.45 -4.68
N ILE A 291 0.93 -13.28 -4.05
CA ILE A 291 -0.35 -12.57 -4.00
C ILE A 291 -0.77 -12.07 -5.39
N ILE A 292 0.18 -11.56 -6.20
CA ILE A 292 -0.06 -10.98 -7.54
C ILE A 292 -1.01 -11.82 -8.42
N ARG A 293 -0.81 -13.14 -8.46
CA ARG A 293 -1.61 -14.05 -9.30
C ARG A 293 -3.10 -14.00 -8.98
N SER A 294 -3.45 -13.88 -7.70
CA SER A 294 -4.84 -13.84 -7.25
C SER A 294 -4.89 -13.20 -5.85
N PRO A 295 -4.92 -11.86 -5.78
CA PRO A 295 -4.79 -11.12 -4.53
C PRO A 295 -5.76 -11.57 -3.44
N HIS A 296 -7.02 -11.80 -3.80
CA HIS A 296 -8.04 -12.28 -2.88
C HIS A 296 -7.79 -13.71 -2.38
N ARG A 297 -7.37 -14.64 -3.25
CA ARG A 297 -7.18 -16.07 -2.89
C ARG A 297 -5.89 -16.30 -2.11
N TYR A 298 -4.87 -15.51 -2.38
CA TYR A 298 -3.56 -15.65 -1.76
C TYR A 298 -3.31 -14.58 -0.69
N SER A 299 -4.33 -13.80 -0.31
CA SER A 299 -4.25 -12.89 0.82
C SER A 299 -3.99 -13.68 2.10
N PRO A 300 -2.85 -13.45 2.78
CA PRO A 300 -2.51 -14.17 3.99
C PRO A 300 -3.40 -13.80 5.20
N LEU A 301 -4.09 -12.65 5.15
CA LEU A 301 -5.08 -12.21 6.14
C LEU A 301 -6.34 -13.07 6.14
N ARG A 302 -6.65 -13.72 5.01
CA ARG A 302 -7.87 -14.51 4.83
C ARG A 302 -7.60 -16.00 4.64
N MET A 303 -6.55 -16.32 3.88
CA MET A 303 -6.22 -17.68 3.48
C MET A 303 -4.73 -17.96 3.70
N ALA A 304 -4.28 -17.88 4.95
CA ALA A 304 -2.87 -18.06 5.34
C ALA A 304 -2.22 -19.33 4.78
N ALA A 305 -2.93 -20.46 4.77
CA ALA A 305 -2.42 -21.72 4.21
C ALA A 305 -2.21 -21.64 2.68
N ALA A 306 -3.16 -21.02 1.95
CA ALA A 306 -3.03 -20.85 0.50
C ALA A 306 -1.89 -19.88 0.16
N ALA A 307 -1.76 -18.80 0.92
CA ALA A 307 -0.68 -17.83 0.80
C ALA A 307 0.68 -18.47 1.06
N ARG A 308 0.82 -19.27 2.12
CA ARG A 308 2.04 -20.04 2.45
C ARG A 308 2.44 -20.98 1.32
N ASN A 309 1.50 -21.78 0.83
CA ASN A 309 1.76 -22.72 -0.27
C ASN A 309 2.19 -21.99 -1.54
N ARG A 310 1.59 -20.82 -1.81
CA ARG A 310 1.94 -20.01 -2.99
C ARG A 310 3.32 -19.36 -2.85
N ARG A 311 3.66 -18.80 -1.68
CA ARG A 311 5.00 -18.31 -1.36
C ARG A 311 6.05 -19.40 -1.57
N ASN A 312 5.82 -20.59 -1.01
CA ASN A 312 6.77 -21.70 -1.13
C ASN A 312 6.94 -22.16 -2.59
N TRP A 313 5.88 -22.09 -3.40
CA TRP A 313 5.98 -22.31 -4.84
C TRP A 313 6.85 -21.25 -5.54
N VAL A 314 6.75 -19.97 -5.15
CA VAL A 314 7.60 -18.89 -5.70
C VAL A 314 9.07 -19.14 -5.34
N LEU A 315 9.37 -19.44 -4.06
CA LEU A 315 10.72 -19.77 -3.60
C LEU A 315 11.31 -20.94 -4.38
N SER A 316 10.54 -22.01 -4.55
CA SER A 316 10.99 -23.18 -5.32
C SER A 316 11.24 -22.85 -6.79
N ARG A 317 10.43 -21.95 -7.36
CA ARG A 317 10.63 -21.46 -8.72
C ARG A 317 11.92 -20.66 -8.85
N MET A 318 12.21 -19.75 -7.90
CA MET A 318 13.46 -18.99 -7.86
C MET A 318 14.68 -19.91 -7.78
N ALA A 319 14.64 -20.91 -6.89
CA ALA A 319 15.72 -21.89 -6.76
C ALA A 319 15.91 -22.71 -8.03
N SER A 320 14.83 -23.12 -8.70
CA SER A 320 14.91 -23.85 -9.99
C SER A 320 15.53 -23.05 -11.13
N LEU A 321 15.55 -21.72 -11.00
CA LEU A 321 16.14 -20.79 -11.96
C LEU A 321 17.54 -20.31 -11.53
N GLY A 322 18.07 -20.81 -10.40
CA GLY A 322 19.38 -20.42 -9.87
C GLY A 322 19.43 -19.01 -9.28
N MET A 323 18.27 -18.40 -8.97
CA MET A 323 18.20 -17.06 -8.38
C MET A 323 18.45 -17.06 -6.87
N ILE A 324 18.24 -18.20 -6.22
CA ILE A 324 18.56 -18.46 -4.82
C ILE A 324 19.13 -19.88 -4.70
N SER A 325 19.91 -20.11 -3.64
CA SER A 325 20.40 -21.44 -3.27
C SER A 325 19.28 -22.33 -2.71
N LYS A 326 19.53 -23.65 -2.71
CA LYS A 326 18.62 -24.62 -2.08
C LYS A 326 18.50 -24.44 -0.57
N GLU A 327 19.54 -23.94 0.08
CA GLU A 327 19.54 -23.63 1.50
C GLU A 327 18.65 -22.43 1.82
N GLU A 328 18.75 -21.35 1.02
CA GLU A 328 17.85 -20.19 1.12
C GLU A 328 16.39 -20.56 0.85
N GLU A 329 16.12 -21.39 -0.17
CA GLU A 329 14.77 -21.94 -0.43
C GLU A 329 14.23 -22.64 0.82
N HIS A 330 15.02 -23.55 1.39
CA HIS A 330 14.60 -24.32 2.56
C HIS A 330 14.30 -23.41 3.76
N LYS A 331 15.26 -22.55 4.13
CA LYS A 331 15.15 -21.61 5.26
C LYS A 331 13.95 -20.66 5.12
N ALA A 332 13.76 -20.08 3.94
CA ALA A 332 12.63 -19.18 3.68
C ALA A 332 11.28 -19.93 3.68
N SER A 333 11.25 -21.17 3.18
CA SER A 333 10.01 -21.96 3.09
C SER A 333 9.44 -22.39 4.45
N ILE A 334 10.31 -22.66 5.44
CA ILE A 334 9.93 -23.04 6.80
C ILE A 334 9.66 -21.83 7.70
N THR A 335 10.06 -20.63 7.29
CA THR A 335 9.82 -19.40 8.05
C THR A 335 8.30 -19.15 8.16
N PRO A 336 7.77 -18.94 9.37
CA PRO A 336 6.35 -18.67 9.55
C PRO A 336 5.94 -17.38 8.84
N LEU A 337 4.66 -17.24 8.49
CA LEU A 337 4.13 -16.00 7.95
C LEU A 337 4.12 -14.96 9.08
N ARG A 338 5.17 -14.14 9.15
CA ARG A 338 5.24 -12.97 10.05
C ARG A 338 4.63 -11.80 9.31
N MET A 339 3.40 -11.46 9.68
CA MET A 339 2.73 -10.27 9.15
C MET A 339 2.57 -9.28 10.29
N ASN A 340 2.62 -8.01 9.92
CA ASN A 340 2.24 -6.92 10.79
C ASN A 340 1.38 -5.98 9.95
N PRO A 341 0.12 -6.38 9.70
CA PRO A 341 -0.71 -5.61 8.81
C PRO A 341 -0.98 -4.24 9.41
N ARG A 342 -0.72 -3.17 8.66
CA ARG A 342 -1.24 -1.85 9.02
C ARG A 342 -2.74 -1.91 8.83
N HIS A 343 -3.48 -1.83 9.92
CA HIS A 343 -4.91 -1.59 9.87
C HIS A 343 -5.12 -0.08 9.83
N PHE A 344 -5.67 0.40 8.73
CA PHE A 344 -6.15 1.76 8.69
C PHE A 344 -7.34 1.88 9.64
N PRO A 345 -7.38 2.90 10.51
CA PRO A 345 -8.54 3.13 11.36
C PRO A 345 -9.74 3.35 10.44
N VAL A 346 -10.62 2.35 10.38
CA VAL A 346 -11.90 2.46 9.70
C VAL A 346 -12.70 3.46 10.53
N GLN A 347 -12.94 4.64 9.96
CA GLN A 347 -13.98 5.59 10.40
C GLN A 347 -13.75 6.38 11.70
N ILE A 348 -12.50 6.65 12.12
CA ILE A 348 -12.27 7.62 13.20
C ILE A 348 -12.29 9.03 12.62
N ALA A 349 -13.00 9.95 13.27
CA ALA A 349 -13.06 11.36 12.91
C ALA A 349 -13.75 11.69 11.57
N GLU A 350 -14.75 10.93 11.12
CA GLU A 350 -15.42 11.15 9.82
C GLU A 350 -15.84 12.62 9.60
N ASN A 351 -16.46 13.26 10.60
CA ASN A 351 -16.88 14.66 10.51
C ASN A 351 -15.71 15.63 10.40
N TYR A 352 -14.58 15.35 11.06
CA TYR A 352 -13.39 16.18 10.99
C TYR A 352 -12.66 15.99 9.65
N VAL A 353 -12.64 14.76 9.14
CA VAL A 353 -12.12 14.45 7.80
C VAL A 353 -12.95 15.17 6.73
N ASP A 354 -14.29 15.09 6.77
CA ASP A 354 -15.16 15.80 5.82
C ASP A 354 -14.92 17.31 5.84
N TYR A 355 -14.82 17.90 7.04
CA TYR A 355 -14.50 19.32 7.21
C TYR A 355 -13.17 19.70 6.54
N LEU A 356 -12.12 18.91 6.77
CA LEU A 356 -10.80 19.18 6.20
C LEU A 356 -10.73 18.91 4.71
N GLU A 357 -11.39 17.87 4.21
CA GLU A 357 -11.49 17.58 2.78
C GLU A 357 -12.16 18.74 2.07
N ARG A 358 -13.30 19.24 2.57
CA ARG A 358 -13.99 20.41 2.00
C ARG A 358 -13.09 21.66 1.99
N MET A 359 -12.43 21.96 3.10
CA MET A 359 -11.53 23.11 3.19
C MET A 359 -10.35 22.99 2.20
N ALA A 360 -9.77 21.80 2.10
CA ALA A 360 -8.65 21.54 1.20
C ALA A 360 -9.09 21.59 -0.27
N GLU A 361 -10.29 21.08 -0.61
CA GLU A 361 -10.87 21.17 -1.94
C GLU A 361 -11.15 22.61 -2.35
N GLU A 362 -11.67 23.45 -1.46
CA GLU A 362 -11.91 24.88 -1.72
C GLU A 362 -10.61 25.61 -2.06
N THR A 363 -9.49 25.20 -1.46
CA THR A 363 -8.18 25.85 -1.64
C THR A 363 -7.40 25.32 -2.85
N LEU A 364 -7.38 24.00 -3.04
CA LEU A 364 -6.51 23.30 -4.00
C LEU A 364 -7.27 22.80 -5.25
N GLY A 365 -8.58 22.64 -5.14
CA GLY A 365 -9.40 21.92 -6.11
C GLY A 365 -9.25 20.40 -6.02
N PRO A 366 -10.24 19.64 -6.50
CA PRO A 366 -10.32 18.18 -6.33
C PRO A 366 -9.22 17.40 -7.07
N GLU A 367 -8.77 17.90 -8.22
CA GLU A 367 -7.68 17.26 -9.00
C GLU A 367 -6.33 17.33 -8.26
N GLN A 368 -5.98 18.49 -7.68
CA GLN A 368 -4.73 18.61 -6.93
C GLN A 368 -4.81 17.81 -5.65
N LEU A 369 -5.90 17.98 -4.88
CA LEU A 369 -6.07 17.30 -3.60
C LEU A 369 -5.90 15.78 -3.70
N SER A 370 -6.43 15.17 -4.76
CA SER A 370 -6.43 13.72 -4.90
C SER A 370 -5.23 13.11 -5.64
N ARG A 371 -4.37 13.94 -6.28
CA ARG A 371 -3.30 13.45 -7.17
C ARG A 371 -1.90 13.95 -6.86
N THR A 372 -1.70 15.05 -6.15
CA THR A 372 -0.34 15.62 -6.01
C THR A 372 0.44 15.07 -4.81
N GLY A 373 -0.14 14.16 -4.02
CA GLY A 373 0.54 13.55 -2.88
C GLY A 373 0.84 14.50 -1.73
N TYR A 374 -0.07 15.44 -1.42
CA TYR A 374 0.09 16.33 -0.27
C TYR A 374 0.11 15.55 1.04
N ARG A 375 0.87 16.05 2.01
CA ARG A 375 0.85 15.55 3.39
C ARG A 375 0.30 16.64 4.28
N PHE A 376 -0.92 16.45 4.76
CA PHE A 376 -1.60 17.37 5.66
C PHE A 376 -1.32 16.95 7.10
N TYR A 377 -0.80 17.87 7.91
CA TYR A 377 -0.59 17.65 9.33
C TYR A 377 -1.60 18.50 10.09
N THR A 378 -2.41 17.86 10.93
CA THR A 378 -3.55 18.48 11.61
C THR A 378 -3.33 18.55 13.11
N SER A 379 -4.20 19.26 13.81
CA SER A 379 -4.23 19.30 15.27
C SER A 379 -4.92 18.09 15.91
N LEU A 380 -5.58 17.24 15.12
CA LEU A 380 -6.40 16.14 15.62
C LEU A 380 -5.57 15.13 16.43
N ASP A 381 -6.01 14.88 17.66
CA ASP A 381 -5.52 13.77 18.47
C ASP A 381 -6.49 12.59 18.41
N LEU A 382 -6.05 11.46 17.83
CA LEU A 382 -6.89 10.26 17.69
C LEU A 382 -7.32 9.67 19.04
N VAL A 383 -6.56 9.85 20.12
CA VAL A 383 -6.97 9.39 21.46
C VAL A 383 -8.09 10.26 22.00
N HIS A 384 -7.99 11.58 21.84
CA HIS A 384 -9.07 12.49 22.26
C HIS A 384 -10.31 12.30 21.41
N GLN A 385 -10.16 12.12 20.09
CA GLN A 385 -11.28 11.87 19.19
C GLN A 385 -12.01 10.58 19.55
N THR A 386 -11.30 9.47 19.76
CA THR A 386 -11.94 8.22 20.20
C THR A 386 -12.62 8.37 21.56
N ALA A 387 -12.04 9.14 22.48
CA ALA A 387 -12.68 9.41 23.78
C ALA A 387 -13.95 10.25 23.63
N ALA A 388 -13.96 11.25 22.75
CA ALA A 388 -15.12 12.09 22.46
C ALA A 388 -16.24 11.29 21.79
N GLU A 389 -15.94 10.49 20.77
CA GLU A 389 -16.91 9.61 20.09
C GLU A 389 -17.55 8.63 21.09
N LYS A 390 -16.73 8.03 21.96
CA LYS A 390 -17.21 7.14 23.01
C LYS A 390 -18.12 7.87 24.00
N ALA A 391 -17.73 9.05 24.48
CA ALA A 391 -18.53 9.83 25.44
C ALA A 391 -19.89 10.25 24.85
N VAL A 392 -19.92 10.63 23.57
CA VAL A 392 -21.17 10.96 22.86
C VAL A 392 -22.04 9.72 22.72
N ALA A 393 -21.48 8.58 22.28
CA ALA A 393 -22.24 7.34 22.10
C ALA A 393 -22.83 6.83 23.43
N GLU A 394 -22.03 6.82 24.51
CA GLU A 394 -22.50 6.42 25.85
C GLU A 394 -23.55 7.38 26.40
N GLY A 395 -23.35 8.69 26.25
CA GLY A 395 -24.32 9.71 26.69
C GLY A 395 -25.65 9.63 25.95
N LEU A 396 -25.63 9.42 24.62
CA LEU A 396 -26.85 9.22 23.83
C LEU A 396 -27.59 7.95 24.24
N ALA A 397 -26.87 6.84 24.48
CA ALA A 397 -27.47 5.59 24.94
C ALA A 397 -28.15 5.77 26.31
N GLU A 398 -27.47 6.40 27.26
CA GLU A 398 -28.01 6.62 28.61
C GLU A 398 -29.24 7.55 28.62
N LEU A 399 -29.26 8.56 27.75
CA LEU A 399 -30.41 9.46 27.58
C LEU A 399 -31.57 8.80 26.81
N GLY A 400 -31.25 7.94 25.83
CA GLY A 400 -32.23 7.20 25.04
C GLY A 400 -32.99 6.16 25.87
N GLU A 401 -32.29 5.38 26.70
CA GLU A 401 -32.91 4.40 27.61
C GLU A 401 -33.86 5.06 28.62
N LYS A 402 -33.53 6.28 29.09
CA LYS A 402 -34.38 7.04 30.01
C LYS A 402 -35.69 7.54 29.38
N LYS A 403 -35.76 7.65 28.04
CA LYS A 403 -36.95 8.20 27.35
C LYS A 403 -38.06 7.17 27.08
N GLY A 404 -37.75 5.88 26.94
CA GLY A 404 -38.73 4.76 26.97
C GLY A 404 -40.02 4.93 26.15
N SER A 405 -40.05 5.77 25.11
CA SER A 405 -41.26 6.20 24.41
C SER A 405 -41.20 5.86 22.92
N PRO A 406 -42.31 5.44 22.29
CA PRO A 406 -42.36 5.12 20.85
C PRO A 406 -41.87 6.25 19.92
N GLU A 407 -41.98 7.52 20.34
CA GLU A 407 -41.47 8.69 19.60
C GLU A 407 -39.93 8.71 19.46
N ALA A 408 -39.19 7.98 20.28
CA ALA A 408 -37.73 7.91 20.22
C ALA A 408 -37.20 7.06 19.05
N GLU A 409 -38.05 6.22 18.42
CA GLU A 409 -37.70 5.47 17.22
C GLU A 409 -37.91 6.27 15.93
N GLU A 410 -38.82 7.25 15.92
CA GLU A 410 -39.09 8.09 14.73
C GLU A 410 -38.15 9.30 14.62
N ASP A 411 -37.67 9.86 15.75
CA ASP A 411 -36.71 10.97 15.78
C ASP A 411 -35.62 10.74 16.86
N PRO A 412 -34.55 10.01 16.53
CA PRO A 412 -33.52 9.65 17.50
C PRO A 412 -32.72 10.89 17.95
N LEU A 413 -32.47 11.00 19.25
CA LEU A 413 -31.66 12.06 19.84
C LEU A 413 -30.27 12.14 19.15
N GLN A 414 -29.89 13.34 18.72
CA GLN A 414 -28.59 13.61 18.11
C GLN A 414 -27.69 14.41 19.06
N ALA A 415 -26.37 14.34 18.87
CA ALA A 415 -25.40 15.09 19.65
C ALA A 415 -24.22 15.55 18.78
N ALA A 416 -23.61 16.67 19.18
CA ALA A 416 -22.37 17.18 18.62
C ALA A 416 -21.42 17.55 19.75
N LEU A 417 -20.14 17.22 19.60
CA LEU A 417 -19.07 17.57 20.52
C LEU A 417 -17.95 18.22 19.72
N VAL A 418 -17.54 19.41 20.14
CA VAL A 418 -16.38 20.12 19.60
C VAL A 418 -15.44 20.39 20.75
N ALA A 419 -14.19 19.96 20.61
CA ALA A 419 -13.11 20.25 21.53
C ALA A 419 -12.14 21.23 20.84
N VAL A 420 -11.56 22.14 21.61
CA VAL A 420 -10.54 23.08 21.14
C VAL A 420 -9.48 23.25 22.21
N ASP A 421 -8.23 23.43 21.78
CA ASP A 421 -7.18 23.93 22.65
C ASP A 421 -7.46 25.41 22.96
N PRO A 422 -7.67 25.80 24.23
CA PRO A 422 -8.04 27.17 24.58
C PRO A 422 -6.91 28.18 24.39
N ALA A 423 -5.65 27.74 24.32
CA ALA A 423 -4.49 28.61 24.14
C ALA A 423 -4.23 28.91 22.66
N THR A 424 -4.43 27.92 21.78
CA THR A 424 -4.11 28.03 20.35
C THR A 424 -5.34 28.17 19.45
N GLY A 425 -6.51 27.73 19.91
CA GLY A 425 -7.72 27.61 19.10
C GLY A 425 -7.72 26.40 18.15
N GLU A 426 -6.73 25.51 18.25
CA GLU A 426 -6.66 24.28 17.47
C GLU A 426 -7.81 23.33 17.83
N LEU A 427 -8.46 22.74 16.81
CA LEU A 427 -9.52 21.74 16.95
C LEU A 427 -8.98 20.33 17.24
#